data_AF-A0A3D1QH53-F1
#
_entry.id   AF-A0A3D1QH53-F1
#
_cell.length_a   1.000
_cell.length_b   1.000
_cell.length_c   1.000
_cell.angle_alpha   90.00
_cell.angle_beta   90.00
_cell.angle_gamma   90.00
#
_symmetry.space_group_name_H-M   'P 1'
#
loop_
_entity.id
_entity.type
_entity.pdbx_description
1 polymer ?
#
loop_
_entity_poly.entity_id
_entity_poly.type
_entity_poly.pdbx_seq_one_letter_code
_entity_poly.pdbx_strand_id
1 'polypeptide(L)'
;YGLDLETEIKCLQVAQELNDEHPIDLISTYMGAHAIPEEYAGNPQGYIRLMTEEIMPYIARHRLAEFIDVFCEEGVFSPREARVLMESGRSMGFKLKIHADEIV
;
A
#
# COMPACT_ATOMS: atom_id res chain seq x y z
N TYR A 1 -3.30 2.85 8.95
CA TYR A 1 -3.67 2.21 7.68
C TYR A 1 -5.03 1.58 7.84
N GLY A 2 -5.84 1.63 6.79
CA GLY A 2 -7.20 1.11 6.79
C GLY A 2 -7.23 -0.41 6.69
N LEU A 3 -6.29 -0.99 5.95
CA LEU A 3 -6.20 -2.44 5.65
C LEU A 3 -7.42 -2.99 4.88
N ASP A 4 -8.28 -2.10 4.39
CA ASP A 4 -9.42 -2.39 3.52
C ASP A 4 -9.48 -1.37 2.38
N LEU A 5 -10.19 -1.71 1.30
CA LEU A 5 -10.29 -0.85 0.11
C LEU A 5 -10.87 0.53 0.43
N GLU A 6 -11.99 0.60 1.14
CA GLU A 6 -12.72 1.86 1.34
C GLU A 6 -11.89 2.84 2.17
N THR A 7 -11.31 2.36 3.26
CA THR A 7 -10.54 3.19 4.18
C THR A 7 -9.20 3.62 3.58
N GLU A 8 -8.50 2.75 2.86
CA GLU A 8 -7.24 3.13 2.17
C GLU A 8 -7.47 4.19 1.10
N ILE A 9 -8.53 4.05 0.29
CA ILE A 9 -8.88 5.06 -0.72
C ILE A 9 -9.25 6.38 -0.05
N LYS A 10 -10.04 6.35 1.03
CA LYS A 10 -10.39 7.56 1.78
C LYS A 10 -9.15 8.29 2.31
N CYS A 11 -8.19 7.57 2.89
CA CYS A 11 -6.95 8.17 3.38
C CYS A 11 -6.17 8.87 2.26
N LEU A 12 -6.07 8.25 1.08
CA LEU A 12 -5.37 8.84 -0.06
C LEU A 12 -6.12 10.03 -0.68
N GLN A 13 -7.46 9.99 -0.70
CA GLN A 13 -8.28 11.14 -1.13
C GLN A 13 -8.10 12.34 -0.21
N VAL A 14 -8.12 12.12 1.11
CA VAL A 14 -7.85 13.19 2.09
C VAL A 14 -6.45 13.76 1.89
N ALA A 15 -5.44 12.92 1.62
CA ALA A 15 -4.09 13.41 1.33
C ALA A 15 -4.02 14.25 0.05
N GLN A 16 -4.80 13.89 -0.99
CA GLN A 16 -4.91 14.67 -2.23
C GLN A 16 -5.62 16.01 -1.98
N GLU A 17 -6.74 16.02 -1.25
CA GLU A 17 -7.44 17.25 -0.88
C GLU A 17 -6.53 18.20 -0.09
N LEU A 18 -5.80 17.69 0.91
CA LEU A 18 -4.85 18.48 1.69
C LEU A 18 -3.73 19.08 0.82
N ASN A 19 -3.24 18.32 -0.17
CA ASN A 19 -2.23 18.80 -1.11
C ASN A 19 -2.73 19.98 -1.96
N ASP A 20 -4.03 20.02 -2.25
CA ASP A 20 -4.65 21.09 -3.06
C ASP A 20 -5.01 22.32 -2.21
N GLU A 21 -5.14 22.17 -0.89
CA GLU A 21 -5.60 23.25 0.03
C GLU A 21 -4.46 24.07 0.65
N HIS A 22 -3.20 23.67 0.50
CA HIS A 22 -2.07 24.34 1.15
C HIS A 22 -0.80 24.38 0.28
N PRO A 23 0.16 25.29 0.54
CA PRO A 23 1.31 25.49 -0.35
C PRO A 23 2.44 24.46 -0.22
N ILE A 24 2.33 23.48 0.69
CA ILE A 24 3.34 22.42 0.87
C ILE A 24 3.01 21.26 -0.07
N ASP A 25 4.02 20.71 -0.76
CA ASP A 25 3.83 19.52 -1.59
C ASP A 25 3.71 18.25 -0.70
N LEU A 26 2.63 17.48 -0.89
CA LEU A 26 2.42 16.17 -0.28
C LEU A 26 2.59 15.08 -1.32
N ILE A 27 3.47 14.12 -1.02
CA ILE A 27 3.75 12.99 -1.91
C ILE A 27 3.19 11.71 -1.30
N SER A 28 2.00 11.33 -1.75
CA SER A 28 1.24 10.19 -1.22
C SER A 28 1.91 8.83 -1.50
N THR A 29 1.90 7.98 -0.48
CA THR A 29 2.41 6.59 -0.52
C THR A 29 1.29 5.66 -0.05
N TYR A 30 0.93 4.66 -0.87
CA TYR A 30 0.00 3.61 -0.46
C TYR A 30 0.75 2.55 0.35
N MET A 31 0.26 2.24 1.54
CA MET A 31 0.88 1.29 2.46
C MET A 31 -0.17 0.37 3.10
N GLY A 32 -1.02 -0.24 2.26
CA GLY A 32 -1.93 -1.30 2.72
C GLY A 32 -1.18 -2.53 3.22
N ALA A 33 0.05 -2.77 2.74
CA ALA A 33 0.94 -3.83 3.21
C ALA A 33 1.68 -3.45 4.52
N HIS A 34 0.96 -2.80 5.45
CA HIS A 34 1.46 -2.48 6.79
C HIS A 34 1.22 -3.61 7.80
N ALA A 35 0.12 -4.36 7.64
CA ALA A 35 -0.22 -5.50 8.49
C ALA A 35 -1.16 -6.45 7.74
N ILE A 36 -1.36 -7.65 8.26
CA ILE A 36 -2.41 -8.55 7.79
C ILE A 36 -3.67 -8.31 8.64
N PRO A 37 -4.79 -7.86 8.05
CA PRO A 37 -6.04 -7.67 8.78
C PRO A 37 -6.61 -9.00 9.30
N GLU A 38 -7.41 -8.93 10.38
CA GLU A 38 -7.86 -10.12 11.12
C GLU A 38 -8.68 -11.08 10.26
N GLU A 39 -9.50 -10.56 9.33
CA GLU A 39 -10.25 -11.40 8.37
C GLU A 39 -9.34 -12.21 7.42
N TYR A 40 -8.06 -11.85 7.29
CA TYR A 40 -7.04 -12.53 6.49
C TYR A 40 -5.95 -13.21 7.33
N ALA A 41 -6.09 -13.31 8.66
CA ALA A 41 -5.07 -13.92 9.54
C ALA A 41 -4.68 -15.35 9.11
N GLY A 42 -5.63 -16.13 8.56
CA GLY A 42 -5.39 -17.46 8.00
C GLY A 42 -5.15 -17.50 6.49
N ASN A 43 -5.17 -16.34 5.82
CA ASN A 43 -5.08 -16.23 4.36
C ASN A 43 -4.31 -14.96 3.89
N PRO A 44 -3.02 -14.80 4.23
CA PRO A 44 -2.23 -13.64 3.78
C PRO A 44 -2.20 -13.48 2.26
N GLN A 45 -2.21 -14.60 1.52
CA GLN A 45 -2.24 -14.61 0.07
C GLN A 45 -3.55 -14.04 -0.50
N GLY A 46 -4.67 -14.19 0.20
CA GLY A 46 -5.92 -13.51 -0.15
C GLY A 46 -5.80 -11.99 -0.04
N TYR A 47 -5.13 -11.52 1.02
CA TYR A 47 -4.92 -10.09 1.21
C TYR A 47 -3.96 -9.50 0.16
N ILE A 48 -2.90 -10.23 -0.19
CA ILE A 48 -2.01 -9.86 -1.30
C ILE A 48 -2.78 -9.74 -2.63
N ARG A 49 -3.69 -10.68 -2.92
CA ARG A 49 -4.55 -10.58 -4.11
C ARG A 49 -5.47 -9.36 -4.06
N LEU A 50 -6.14 -9.10 -2.94
CA LEU A 50 -6.96 -7.89 -2.76
C LEU A 50 -6.15 -6.62 -3.08
N MET A 51 -4.96 -6.50 -2.52
CA MET A 51 -4.09 -5.36 -2.76
C MET A 51 -3.68 -5.24 -4.24
N THR A 52 -3.27 -6.34 -4.86
CA THR A 52 -2.68 -6.33 -6.22
C THR A 52 -3.73 -6.32 -7.34
N GLU A 53 -4.92 -6.89 -7.12
CA GLU A 53 -5.95 -7.05 -8.14
C GLU A 53 -7.05 -5.99 -8.03
N GLU A 54 -7.27 -5.39 -6.85
CA GLU A 54 -8.34 -4.42 -6.63
C GLU A 54 -7.83 -3.05 -6.20
N ILE A 55 -7.07 -2.97 -5.09
CA ILE A 55 -6.70 -1.69 -4.48
C ILE A 55 -5.66 -0.93 -5.33
N MET A 56 -4.50 -1.53 -5.63
CA MET A 56 -3.44 -0.88 -6.42
C MET A 56 -3.93 -0.45 -7.82
N PRO A 57 -4.70 -1.27 -8.57
CA PRO A 57 -5.29 -0.84 -9.84
C PRO A 57 -6.26 0.33 -9.70
N TYR A 58 -7.05 0.40 -8.62
CA TYR A 58 -7.90 1.55 -8.36
C TYR A 58 -7.06 2.81 -8.11
N ILE A 59 -6.07 2.74 -7.24
CA ILE A 59 -5.17 3.85 -6.90
C ILE A 59 -4.44 4.36 -8.15
N ALA A 60 -3.93 3.46 -8.99
CA ALA A 60 -3.21 3.82 -10.21
C ALA A 60 -4.12 4.54 -11.21
N ARG A 61 -5.35 4.03 -11.42
CA ARG A 61 -6.34 4.65 -12.32
C ARG A 61 -6.73 6.06 -11.88
N HIS A 62 -6.84 6.28 -10.58
CA HIS A 62 -7.26 7.58 -10.01
C HIS A 62 -6.06 8.46 -9.59
N ARG A 63 -4.82 7.99 -9.78
CA ARG A 63 -3.57 8.69 -9.44
C ARG A 63 -3.53 9.17 -7.99
N LEU A 64 -3.99 8.32 -7.07
CA LEU A 64 -4.13 8.67 -5.66
C LEU A 64 -2.82 8.54 -4.85
N ALA A 65 -1.83 7.82 -5.37
CA ALA A 65 -0.51 7.69 -4.75
C ALA A 65 0.61 7.65 -5.80
N GLU A 66 1.78 8.17 -5.43
CA GLU A 66 2.99 8.12 -6.26
C GLU A 66 3.85 6.88 -5.94
N PHE A 67 3.84 6.45 -4.68
CA PHE A 67 4.60 5.31 -4.19
C PHE A 67 3.68 4.20 -3.65
N ILE A 68 4.20 2.98 -3.65
CA ILE A 68 3.75 1.95 -2.70
C ILE A 68 4.86 1.65 -1.69
N ASP A 69 4.47 1.20 -0.52
CA ASP A 69 5.35 0.76 0.56
C ASP A 69 4.91 -0.59 1.11
N VAL A 70 5.85 -1.35 1.65
CA VAL A 70 5.64 -2.67 2.23
C VAL A 70 6.40 -2.76 3.54
N PHE A 71 5.73 -3.22 4.58
CA PHE A 71 6.39 -3.59 5.82
C PHE A 71 6.92 -5.03 5.74
N CYS A 72 8.20 -5.15 5.40
CA CYS A 72 8.89 -6.43 5.23
C CYS A 72 9.54 -6.84 6.54
N GLU A 73 8.78 -7.54 7.39
CA GLU A 73 9.18 -7.96 8.73
C GLU A 73 8.67 -9.37 9.05
N GLU A 74 9.39 -10.09 9.91
CA GLU A 74 8.94 -11.39 10.41
C GLU A 74 7.57 -11.27 11.10
N GLY A 75 6.62 -12.12 10.71
CA GLY A 75 5.25 -12.08 11.21
C GLY A 75 4.33 -11.08 10.49
N VAL A 76 4.83 -10.30 9.52
CA VAL A 76 4.03 -9.37 8.72
C VAL A 76 4.01 -9.76 7.24
N PHE A 77 5.04 -9.40 6.48
CA PHE A 77 5.25 -9.85 5.11
C PHE A 77 6.69 -10.33 4.94
N SER A 78 6.85 -11.55 4.43
CA SER A 78 8.17 -12.08 4.11
C SER A 78 8.83 -11.33 2.94
N PRO A 79 10.16 -11.42 2.76
CA PRO A 79 10.84 -10.83 1.59
C PRO A 79 10.30 -11.33 0.24
N ARG A 80 9.73 -12.54 0.21
CA ARG A 80 9.10 -13.10 -0.99
C ARG A 80 7.77 -12.41 -1.30
N GLU A 81 6.95 -12.19 -0.29
CA GLU A 81 5.65 -11.51 -0.42
C GLU A 81 5.84 -10.03 -0.73
N ALA A 82 6.79 -9.37 -0.07
CA ALA A 82 7.18 -8.00 -0.37
C ALA A 82 7.61 -7.83 -1.82
N ARG A 83 8.42 -8.77 -2.35
CA ARG A 83 8.79 -8.76 -3.77
C ARG A 83 7.59 -8.81 -4.70
N VAL A 84 6.61 -9.68 -4.44
CA VAL A 84 5.38 -9.79 -5.25
C VAL A 84 4.60 -8.47 -5.25
N LEU A 85 4.40 -7.88 -4.07
CA LEU A 85 3.70 -6.60 -3.92
C LEU A 85 4.42 -5.47 -4.66
N MET A 86 5.74 -5.38 -4.50
CA MET A 86 6.57 -4.36 -5.11
C MET A 86 6.64 -4.50 -6.64
N GLU A 87 6.76 -5.72 -7.17
CA GLU A 87 6.74 -5.97 -8.61
C GLU A 87 5.38 -5.64 -9.23
N SER A 88 4.28 -5.99 -8.54
CA SER A 88 2.93 -5.61 -8.94
C SER A 88 2.78 -4.09 -9.01
N GLY A 89 3.13 -3.37 -7.94
CA GLY A 89 3.04 -1.91 -7.93
C GLY A 89 3.92 -1.26 -9.00
N ARG A 90 5.15 -1.75 -9.19
CA ARG A 90 6.04 -1.28 -10.26
C ARG A 90 5.43 -1.45 -11.64
N SER A 91 4.77 -2.58 -11.90
CA SER A 91 4.11 -2.84 -13.20
C SER A 91 2.98 -1.86 -13.50
N MET A 92 2.39 -1.24 -12.45
CA MET A 92 1.34 -0.23 -12.54
C MET A 92 1.87 1.21 -12.54
N GLY A 93 3.19 1.40 -12.51
CA GLY A 93 3.84 2.71 -12.58
C GLY A 93 4.13 3.35 -11.22
N PHE A 94 3.90 2.67 -10.10
CA PHE A 94 4.26 3.18 -8.79
C PHE A 94 5.78 3.18 -8.59
N LYS A 95 6.28 4.20 -7.89
CA LYS A 95 7.61 4.16 -7.28
C LYS A 95 7.56 3.28 -6.02
N LEU A 96 8.73 2.80 -5.59
CA LEU A 96 8.80 1.79 -4.52
C LEU A 96 9.51 2.34 -3.29
N LYS A 97 8.93 2.09 -2.12
CA LYS A 97 9.52 2.23 -0.79
C LYS A 97 9.38 0.89 -0.05
N ILE A 98 10.14 0.73 1.03
CA ILE A 98 10.08 -0.45 1.89
C ILE A 98 10.47 -0.06 3.31
N HIS A 99 9.71 -0.54 4.29
CA HIS A 99 10.14 -0.63 5.68
C HIS A 99 10.81 -2.00 5.83
N ALA A 100 12.13 -2.00 6.05
CA ALA A 100 12.95 -3.21 6.11
C ALA A 100 13.90 -3.12 7.30
N ASP A 101 14.11 -4.27 7.96
CA ASP A 101 15.01 -4.45 9.12
C ASP A 101 14.70 -3.45 10.26
N GLU A 102 13.42 -3.18 10.52
CA GLU A 102 12.99 -2.21 11.53
C GLU A 102 13.09 -2.77 12.95
N ILE A 103 12.75 -4.05 13.14
CA ILE A 103 12.75 -4.71 14.45
C ILE A 103 13.78 -5.84 14.44
N VAL A 104 15.01 -5.50 14.83
CA VAL A 104 16.16 -6.43 14.98
C VAL A 104 16.38 -6.89 16.41
#